data_AF-A0A7J9ABS4-F1
#
_entry.id   AF-A0A7J9ABS4-F1
#
_cell.length_a   1.000
_cell.length_b   1.000
_cell.length_c   1.000
_cell.angle_alpha   90.00
_cell.angle_beta   90.00
_cell.angle_gamma   90.00
#
_symmetry.space_group_name_H-M   'P 1'
#
loop_
_entity.id
_entity.type
_entity.pdbx_description
1 polymer ?
#
loop_
_entity_poly.entity_id
_entity_poly.type
_entity_poly.pdbx_seq_one_letter_code
_entity_poly.pdbx_strand_id
1 'polypeptide(L)'
;MIYNQGCLAGATALRLAKDLAENNAGTHVLIICSENMVMSFQPPLETDLDILIGSTIFFDRAAALIIGANPIVSTNECPLFQIVSVSQTIILKSDDIPIMKIREMGMEYYLSRNLPKYVSNDIKQCMVEMFTPFDISKWEIFFYVAYLGGVAILNGIEEKLGLNKERLRASRHVLTEYGNMWGPSVIFILDEMRKMSVLEGKATIVEGLEWGVLFGFGPGLTVETLVLRSFATNSTP
;
A
#
# COMPACT_ATOMS: atom_id res chain seq x y z
N MET A 1 -12.48 13.80 -4.37
CA MET A 1 -11.34 13.42 -5.24
C MET A 1 -10.07 13.92 -4.58
N ILE A 2 -9.01 13.13 -4.62
CA ILE A 2 -7.72 13.45 -4.00
C ILE A 2 -6.69 13.40 -5.12
N TYR A 3 -5.95 14.50 -5.30
CA TYR A 3 -4.96 14.63 -6.36
C TYR A 3 -3.55 14.75 -5.77
N ASN A 4 -2.54 14.42 -6.57
CA ASN A 4 -1.12 14.64 -6.27
C ASN A 4 -0.64 13.99 -4.96
N GLN A 5 -1.11 12.79 -4.65
CA GLN A 5 -0.67 12.02 -3.48
C GLN A 5 0.45 11.02 -3.79
N GLY A 6 0.72 10.78 -5.08
CA GLY A 6 1.71 9.80 -5.54
C GLY A 6 1.39 8.38 -5.05
N CYS A 7 2.45 7.61 -4.76
CA CYS A 7 2.34 6.21 -4.33
C CYS A 7 1.53 6.00 -3.02
N LEU A 8 1.31 7.06 -2.22
CA LEU A 8 0.54 6.99 -0.97
C LEU A 8 -0.98 6.88 -1.19
N ALA A 9 -1.47 7.27 -2.37
CA ALA A 9 -2.87 7.56 -2.62
C ALA A 9 -3.83 6.42 -2.23
N GLY A 10 -3.44 5.17 -2.48
CA GLY A 10 -4.27 4.01 -2.14
C GLY A 10 -4.50 3.84 -0.64
N ALA A 11 -3.43 3.98 0.16
CA ALA A 11 -3.52 3.89 1.61
C ALA A 11 -4.29 5.08 2.21
N THR A 12 -4.05 6.29 1.70
CA THR A 12 -4.81 7.49 2.09
C THR A 12 -6.30 7.36 1.75
N ALA A 13 -6.65 6.81 0.58
CA ALA A 13 -8.03 6.58 0.19
C ALA A 13 -8.73 5.59 1.13
N LEU A 14 -8.03 4.50 1.54
CA LEU A 14 -8.53 3.55 2.52
C LEU A 14 -8.79 4.20 3.88
N ARG A 15 -7.86 5.04 4.37
CA ARG A 15 -8.03 5.79 5.62
C ARG A 15 -9.25 6.69 5.58
N LEU A 16 -9.42 7.48 4.52
CA LEU A 16 -10.58 8.37 4.39
C LEU A 16 -11.89 7.60 4.22
N ALA A 17 -11.88 6.49 3.49
CA ALA A 17 -13.05 5.65 3.32
C ALA A 17 -13.48 4.95 4.61
N LYS A 18 -12.54 4.61 5.49
CA LYS A 18 -12.84 4.09 6.84
C LYS A 18 -13.71 5.09 7.60
N ASP A 19 -13.25 6.35 7.73
CA ASP A 19 -14.00 7.38 8.46
C ASP A 19 -15.36 7.64 7.83
N LEU A 20 -15.43 7.70 6.49
CA LEU A 20 -16.69 7.90 5.77
C LEU A 20 -17.68 6.74 6.00
N ALA A 21 -17.23 5.49 5.95
CA ALA A 21 -18.08 4.32 6.12
C ALA A 21 -18.53 4.14 7.58
N GLU A 22 -17.61 4.32 8.54
CA GLU A 22 -17.90 4.12 9.97
C GLU A 22 -18.77 5.24 10.55
N ASN A 23 -18.62 6.48 10.06
CA ASN A 23 -19.36 7.62 10.58
C ASN A 23 -20.75 7.81 9.91
N ASN A 24 -21.09 7.02 8.89
CA ASN A 24 -22.36 7.15 8.15
C ASN A 24 -23.01 5.77 7.94
N ALA A 25 -23.95 5.41 8.81
CA ALA A 25 -24.63 4.11 8.76
C ALA A 25 -25.27 3.82 7.39
N GLY A 26 -25.04 2.61 6.86
CA GLY A 26 -25.56 2.16 5.56
C GLY A 26 -24.79 2.69 4.34
N THR A 27 -23.71 3.46 4.54
CA THR A 27 -22.93 4.02 3.44
C THR A 27 -21.97 3.00 2.84
N HIS A 28 -21.94 2.98 1.50
CA HIS A 28 -20.93 2.28 0.72
C HIS A 28 -20.07 3.29 -0.03
N VAL A 29 -18.77 3.26 0.22
CA VAL A 29 -17.78 4.16 -0.37
C VAL A 29 -17.07 3.44 -1.51
N LEU A 30 -17.24 3.94 -2.73
CA LEU A 30 -16.47 3.49 -3.88
C LEU A 30 -15.13 4.25 -3.93
N ILE A 31 -14.04 3.52 -3.75
CA ILE A 31 -12.69 4.01 -4.02
C ILE A 31 -12.33 3.63 -5.45
N ILE A 32 -11.80 4.59 -6.21
CA ILE A 32 -11.13 4.34 -7.49
C ILE A 32 -9.77 5.01 -7.44
N CYS A 33 -8.71 4.22 -7.59
CA CYS A 33 -7.37 4.70 -7.85
C CYS A 33 -7.06 4.45 -9.32
N SER A 34 -6.78 5.48 -10.11
CA SER A 34 -6.47 5.36 -11.53
C SER A 34 -5.27 6.23 -11.83
N GLU A 35 -4.19 5.60 -12.28
CA GLU A 35 -2.91 6.24 -12.52
C GLU A 35 -2.56 6.14 -13.99
N ASN A 36 -2.14 7.27 -14.54
CA ASN A 36 -1.71 7.39 -15.93
C ASN A 36 -0.37 8.15 -15.93
N MET A 37 0.66 7.48 -16.43
CA MET A 37 2.05 7.93 -16.40
C MET A 37 2.42 8.82 -17.59
N VAL A 38 1.46 9.20 -18.44
CA VAL A 38 1.72 10.13 -19.56
C VAL A 38 2.27 11.46 -19.05
N MET A 39 1.82 11.94 -17.88
CA MET A 39 2.35 13.16 -17.29
C MET A 39 3.80 13.03 -16.84
N SER A 40 4.26 11.84 -16.47
CA SER A 40 5.63 11.59 -16.00
C SER A 40 6.56 11.12 -17.12
N PHE A 41 6.04 10.89 -18.33
CA PHE A 41 6.82 10.46 -19.48
C PHE A 41 7.63 11.63 -20.07
N GLN A 42 8.96 11.51 -20.03
CA GLN A 42 9.88 12.53 -20.52
C GLN A 42 10.99 11.90 -21.36
N PRO A 43 11.56 12.63 -22.34
CA PRO A 43 12.72 12.15 -23.09
C PRO A 43 13.90 11.92 -22.14
N PRO A 44 14.69 10.85 -22.34
CA PRO A 44 15.82 10.56 -21.47
C PRO A 44 16.93 11.61 -21.67
N LEU A 45 17.51 12.06 -20.56
CA LEU A 45 18.72 12.88 -20.51
C LEU A 45 19.78 12.15 -19.68
N GLU A 46 21.05 12.23 -20.08
CA GLU A 46 22.14 11.52 -19.38
C GLU A 46 22.31 11.97 -17.92
N THR A 47 21.88 13.19 -17.59
CA THR A 47 21.94 13.76 -16.24
C THR A 47 20.81 13.28 -15.33
N ASP A 48 19.71 12.76 -15.88
CA ASP A 48 18.43 12.58 -15.18
C ASP A 48 18.14 11.07 -15.01
N LEU A 49 19.01 10.41 -14.24
CA LEU A 49 18.94 8.96 -14.02
C LEU A 49 17.65 8.52 -13.32
N ASP A 50 17.05 9.37 -12.51
CA ASP A 50 15.75 9.15 -11.88
C ASP A 50 14.61 9.12 -12.90
N ILE A 51 14.60 10.03 -13.87
CA ILE A 51 13.64 9.99 -14.99
C ILE A 51 13.78 8.67 -15.76
N LEU A 52 15.01 8.24 -16.04
CA LEU A 52 15.28 6.95 -16.67
C LEU A 52 14.74 5.78 -15.84
N ILE A 53 15.03 5.76 -14.53
CA ILE A 53 14.52 4.73 -13.62
C ILE A 53 12.99 4.71 -13.65
N GLY A 54 12.33 5.86 -13.43
CA GLY A 54 10.88 5.96 -13.38
C GLY A 54 10.22 5.50 -14.68
N SER A 55 10.80 5.83 -15.84
CA SER A 55 10.32 5.37 -17.15
C SER A 55 10.36 3.84 -17.32
N THR A 56 11.18 3.13 -16.55
CA THR A 56 11.25 1.65 -16.58
C THR A 56 10.38 0.96 -15.55
N ILE A 57 9.93 1.68 -14.52
CA ILE A 57 9.19 1.10 -13.40
C ILE A 57 7.76 1.59 -13.30
N PHE A 58 7.40 2.76 -13.81
CA PHE A 58 6.05 3.32 -13.67
C PHE A 58 5.12 2.82 -14.78
N PHE A 59 3.94 2.34 -14.42
CA PHE A 59 2.96 1.80 -15.37
C PHE A 59 1.52 2.22 -15.07
N ASP A 60 0.75 2.45 -16.13
CA ASP A 60 -0.65 2.84 -16.08
C ASP A 60 -1.52 1.69 -15.56
N ARG A 61 -2.26 1.89 -14.47
CA ARG A 61 -3.25 0.93 -13.96
C ARG A 61 -4.34 1.63 -13.17
N ALA A 62 -5.45 0.92 -13.01
CA ALA A 62 -6.54 1.35 -12.15
C ALA A 62 -7.03 0.19 -11.28
N ALA A 63 -7.48 0.51 -10.07
CA ALA A 63 -8.08 -0.41 -9.12
C ALA A 63 -9.27 0.25 -8.43
N ALA A 64 -10.26 -0.56 -8.04
CA ALA A 64 -11.44 -0.10 -7.33
C ALA A 64 -11.77 -0.99 -6.13
N LEU A 65 -12.34 -0.39 -5.09
CA LEU A 65 -12.79 -1.06 -3.87
C LEU A 65 -14.14 -0.50 -3.45
N ILE A 66 -14.98 -1.34 -2.86
CA ILE A 66 -16.17 -0.92 -2.13
C ILE A 66 -15.86 -1.09 -0.63
N ILE A 67 -15.97 0.00 0.12
CA ILE A 67 -15.76 0.02 1.57
C ILE A 67 -17.10 0.30 2.24
N GLY A 68 -17.42 -0.47 3.28
CA GLY A 68 -18.63 -0.30 4.07
C GLY A 68 -18.38 -0.71 5.52
N ALA A 69 -19.28 -0.31 6.40
CA ALA A 69 -19.32 -0.74 7.80
C ALA A 69 -20.60 -1.53 8.05
N ASN A 70 -20.54 -2.53 8.94
CA ASN A 70 -21.67 -3.41 9.28
C ASN A 70 -22.27 -4.12 8.05
N PRO A 71 -21.52 -5.06 7.43
CA PRO A 71 -21.95 -5.73 6.20
C PRO A 71 -23.33 -6.37 6.35
N ILE A 72 -24.18 -6.19 5.35
CA ILE A 72 -25.58 -6.61 5.37
C ILE A 72 -25.67 -8.06 4.88
N VAL A 73 -25.90 -9.00 5.79
CA VAL A 73 -25.98 -10.44 5.45
C VAL A 73 -27.09 -10.72 4.43
N SER A 74 -28.21 -10.00 4.49
CA SER A 74 -29.34 -10.20 3.57
C SER A 74 -29.07 -9.80 2.11
N THR A 75 -28.00 -9.05 1.83
CA THR A 75 -27.58 -8.67 0.48
C THR A 75 -26.42 -9.51 -0.03
N ASN A 76 -26.03 -10.58 0.69
CA ASN A 76 -24.86 -11.42 0.41
C ASN A 76 -23.55 -10.61 0.33
N GLU A 77 -23.44 -9.53 1.10
CA GLU A 77 -22.17 -8.80 1.25
C GLU A 77 -21.13 -9.69 1.95
N CYS A 78 -19.99 -9.85 1.28
CA CYS A 78 -18.92 -10.72 1.72
C CYS A 78 -17.67 -9.87 2.02
N PRO A 79 -17.41 -9.54 3.30
CA PRO A 79 -16.26 -8.73 3.65
C PRO A 79 -14.97 -9.52 3.40
N LEU A 80 -14.05 -8.90 2.66
CA LEU A 80 -12.73 -9.50 2.41
C LEU A 80 -11.75 -9.11 3.52
N PHE A 81 -11.67 -7.81 3.82
CA PHE A 81 -10.76 -7.28 4.84
C PHE A 81 -11.51 -6.32 5.74
N GLN A 82 -11.09 -6.22 6.99
CA GLN A 82 -11.50 -5.15 7.90
C GLN A 82 -10.33 -4.19 8.10
N ILE A 83 -10.60 -2.88 7.98
CA ILE A 83 -9.63 -1.83 8.34
C ILE A 83 -9.83 -1.50 9.82
N VAL A 84 -8.94 -2.01 10.67
CA VAL A 84 -9.09 -1.91 12.13
C VAL A 84 -8.64 -0.54 12.63
N SER A 85 -7.46 -0.10 12.21
CA SER A 85 -6.89 1.18 12.62
C SER A 85 -5.96 1.73 11.55
N VAL A 86 -5.75 3.04 11.58
CA VAL A 86 -5.03 3.80 10.55
C VAL A 86 -4.18 4.86 11.23
N SER A 87 -2.96 5.06 10.73
CA SER A 87 -2.07 6.14 11.17
C SER A 87 -1.30 6.70 9.99
N GLN A 88 -0.94 7.98 10.08
CA GLN A 88 -0.07 8.66 9.12
C GLN A 88 1.07 9.32 9.88
N THR A 89 2.30 9.16 9.37
CA THR A 89 3.49 9.82 9.90
C THR A 89 4.36 10.35 8.78
N ILE A 90 5.19 11.34 9.09
CA ILE A 90 6.19 11.89 8.18
C ILE A 90 7.56 11.52 8.74
N ILE A 91 8.39 10.91 7.90
CA ILE A 91 9.76 10.59 8.27
C ILE A 91 10.55 11.91 8.38
N LEU A 92 11.17 12.14 9.54
CA LEU A 92 11.93 13.37 9.76
C LEU A 92 13.16 13.44 8.84
N LYS A 93 13.53 14.67 8.44
CA LYS A 93 14.70 14.94 7.58
C LYS A 93 14.62 14.25 6.21
N SER A 94 13.42 14.17 5.67
CA SER A 94 13.14 13.59 4.35
C SER A 94 12.35 14.52 3.44
N ASP A 95 12.35 15.83 3.75
CA ASP A 95 11.57 16.88 3.09
C ASP A 95 11.75 16.91 1.56
N ASP A 96 12.90 16.47 1.07
CA ASP A 96 13.28 16.43 -0.34
C ASP A 96 13.17 15.03 -0.98
N ILE A 97 12.40 14.09 -0.38
CA ILE A 97 12.39 12.67 -0.78
C ILE A 97 10.99 12.02 -0.65
N PRO A 98 10.42 11.44 -1.72
CA PRO A 98 10.58 11.85 -3.12
C PRO A 98 9.89 13.19 -3.38
N ILE A 99 10.36 13.93 -4.39
CA ILE A 99 9.73 15.19 -4.82
C ILE A 99 8.97 14.94 -6.12
N MET A 100 7.78 15.53 -6.23
CA MET A 100 6.99 15.57 -7.47
C MET A 100 6.60 17.03 -7.74
N LYS A 101 6.94 17.54 -8.93
CA LYS A 101 6.67 18.92 -9.36
C LYS A 101 5.86 18.90 -10.65
N ILE A 102 4.74 19.59 -10.65
CA ILE A 102 3.96 19.84 -11.86
C ILE A 102 4.52 21.09 -12.53
N ARG A 103 4.85 20.97 -13.82
CA ARG A 103 5.38 22.02 -14.69
C ARG A 103 4.62 22.03 -16.01
N GLU A 104 4.88 23.04 -16.84
CA GLU A 104 4.31 23.14 -18.20
C GLU A 104 4.65 21.92 -19.07
N MET A 105 5.83 21.32 -18.86
CA MET A 105 6.29 20.11 -19.55
C MET A 105 5.71 18.79 -18.98
N GLY A 106 4.81 18.86 -18.00
CA GLY A 106 4.27 17.68 -17.31
C GLY A 106 4.76 17.56 -15.87
N MET A 107 4.96 16.33 -15.40
CA MET A 107 5.37 16.02 -14.04
C MET A 107 6.85 15.62 -13.99
N GLU A 108 7.64 16.44 -13.31
CA GLU A 108 9.02 16.13 -12.94
C GLU A 108 9.03 15.44 -11.58
N TYR A 109 9.83 14.39 -11.42
CA TYR A 109 9.97 13.68 -10.15
C TYR A 109 11.43 13.43 -9.84
N TYR A 110 11.77 13.49 -8.55
CA TYR A 110 13.11 13.19 -8.06
C TYR A 110 13.11 11.94 -7.18
N LEU A 111 13.82 10.90 -7.63
CA LEU A 111 13.97 9.63 -6.91
C LEU A 111 15.33 9.55 -6.24
N SER A 112 15.38 9.96 -4.97
CA SER A 112 16.60 9.84 -4.16
C SER A 112 17.02 8.37 -3.99
N ARG A 113 18.30 8.08 -4.25
CA ARG A 113 18.91 6.75 -3.97
C ARG A 113 18.84 6.36 -2.50
N ASN A 114 18.66 7.34 -1.61
CA ASN A 114 18.54 7.09 -0.17
C ASN A 114 17.12 6.71 0.26
N LEU A 115 16.11 6.82 -0.61
CA LEU A 115 14.71 6.51 -0.29
C LEU A 115 14.53 5.14 0.41
N PRO A 116 15.12 4.01 -0.07
CA PRO A 116 15.03 2.73 0.63
C PRO A 116 15.59 2.78 2.06
N LYS A 117 16.67 3.52 2.28
CA LYS A 117 17.31 3.66 3.58
C LYS A 117 16.43 4.44 4.56
N TYR A 118 15.76 5.50 4.12
CA TYR A 118 14.83 6.25 4.97
C TYR A 118 13.65 5.37 5.40
N VAL A 119 12.97 4.74 4.44
CA VAL A 119 11.85 3.83 4.73
C VAL A 119 12.27 2.73 5.71
N SER A 120 13.37 2.03 5.41
CA SER A 120 13.80 0.89 6.21
C SER A 120 14.23 1.28 7.64
N ASN A 121 14.79 2.47 7.85
CA ASN A 121 15.18 2.90 9.20
C ASN A 121 13.98 3.20 10.11
N ASP A 122 12.89 3.74 9.56
CA ASP A 122 11.74 4.20 10.35
C ASP A 122 10.57 3.19 10.38
N ILE A 123 10.57 2.19 9.51
CA ILE A 123 9.48 1.19 9.45
C ILE A 123 9.27 0.47 10.78
N LYS A 124 10.36 0.20 11.52
CA LYS A 124 10.29 -0.43 12.84
C LYS A 124 9.60 0.46 13.86
N GLN A 125 9.87 1.77 13.81
CA GLN A 125 9.23 2.75 14.68
C GLN A 125 7.74 2.87 14.36
N CYS A 126 7.38 2.90 13.07
CA CYS A 126 5.98 2.89 12.63
C CYS A 126 5.23 1.66 13.17
N MET A 127 5.86 0.48 13.15
CA MET A 127 5.30 -0.73 13.72
C MET A 127 5.11 -0.63 15.25
N VAL A 128 6.12 -0.13 15.97
CA VAL A 128 6.02 0.04 17.43
C VAL A 128 4.87 0.99 17.77
N GLU A 129 4.81 2.16 17.14
CA GLU A 129 3.78 3.16 17.39
C GLU A 129 2.38 2.65 17.06
N MET A 130 2.22 1.94 15.94
CA MET A 130 0.94 1.40 15.51
C MET A 130 0.43 0.30 16.45
N PHE A 131 1.31 -0.58 16.92
CA PHE A 131 0.93 -1.80 17.63
C PHE A 131 1.03 -1.74 19.16
N THR A 132 1.69 -0.71 19.71
CA THR A 132 1.73 -0.47 21.16
C THR A 132 0.31 -0.38 21.78
N PRO A 133 -0.67 0.32 21.18
CA PRO A 133 -2.04 0.37 21.71
C PRO A 133 -2.78 -0.98 21.72
N PHE A 134 -2.31 -1.95 20.94
CA PHE A 134 -2.92 -3.29 20.81
C PHE A 134 -2.22 -4.35 21.66
N ASP A 135 -1.14 -4.01 22.37
CA ASP A 135 -0.27 -4.94 23.09
C ASP A 135 0.28 -6.08 22.20
N ILE A 136 0.50 -5.78 20.90
CA ILE A 136 1.05 -6.75 19.94
C ILE A 136 2.54 -6.46 19.73
N SER A 137 3.38 -7.36 20.23
CA SER A 137 4.84 -7.29 20.10
C SER A 137 5.42 -8.30 19.08
N LYS A 138 4.64 -9.28 18.65
CA LYS A 138 5.07 -10.33 17.70
C LYS A 138 4.52 -10.06 16.31
N TRP A 139 5.32 -9.45 15.45
CA TRP A 139 4.89 -9.08 14.08
C TRP A 139 5.01 -10.23 13.07
N GLU A 140 5.56 -11.38 13.46
CA GLU A 140 5.62 -12.59 12.63
C GLU A 140 4.24 -13.14 12.27
N ILE A 141 3.22 -12.82 13.05
CA ILE A 141 1.84 -13.28 12.86
C ILE A 141 1.11 -12.49 11.77
N PHE A 142 1.74 -11.44 11.22
CA PHE A 142 1.12 -10.57 10.23
C PHE A 142 1.34 -11.02 8.80
N PHE A 143 0.32 -10.83 7.97
CA PHE A 143 0.53 -10.65 6.53
C PHE A 143 0.94 -9.20 6.25
N TYR A 144 1.72 -9.00 5.18
CA TYR A 144 2.29 -7.69 4.86
C TYR A 144 1.88 -7.24 3.46
N VAL A 145 1.25 -6.07 3.40
CA VAL A 145 1.02 -5.32 2.16
C VAL A 145 1.95 -4.14 2.18
N ALA A 146 3.09 -4.24 1.51
CA ALA A 146 4.03 -3.13 1.45
C ALA A 146 4.26 -2.78 -0.01
N TYR A 147 4.01 -1.50 -0.35
CA TYR A 147 4.28 -1.04 -1.68
C TYR A 147 5.04 0.28 -1.70
N LEU A 148 6.29 0.22 -2.18
CA LEU A 148 7.00 1.42 -2.61
C LEU A 148 8.01 1.05 -3.70
N GLY A 149 7.91 1.71 -4.86
CA GLY A 149 9.05 2.24 -5.60
C GLY A 149 10.01 1.27 -6.30
N GLY A 150 10.14 0.02 -5.85
CA GLY A 150 11.09 -0.95 -6.37
C GLY A 150 11.60 -1.96 -5.35
N VAL A 151 12.35 -2.95 -5.84
CA VAL A 151 12.82 -4.12 -5.08
C VAL A 151 13.66 -3.75 -3.85
N ALA A 152 14.44 -2.65 -3.92
CA ALA A 152 15.31 -2.23 -2.83
C ALA A 152 14.55 -1.88 -1.54
N ILE A 153 13.34 -1.33 -1.64
CA ILE A 153 12.54 -1.00 -0.45
C ILE A 153 11.97 -2.27 0.18
N LEU A 154 11.43 -3.18 -0.63
CA LEU A 154 10.92 -4.46 -0.13
C LEU A 154 12.02 -5.25 0.61
N ASN A 155 13.24 -5.25 0.07
CA ASN A 155 14.39 -5.87 0.75
C ASN A 155 14.72 -5.18 2.08
N GLY A 156 14.70 -3.84 2.12
CA GLY A 156 14.97 -3.10 3.35
C GLY A 156 13.91 -3.33 4.44
N ILE A 157 12.64 -3.44 4.06
CA ILE A 157 11.54 -3.78 4.98
C ILE A 157 11.71 -5.21 5.51
N GLU A 158 11.97 -6.16 4.62
CA GLU A 158 12.23 -7.57 4.96
C GLU A 158 13.38 -7.69 5.98
N GLU A 159 14.51 -7.06 5.71
CA GLU A 159 15.68 -7.08 6.60
C GLU A 159 15.40 -6.45 7.96
N LYS A 160 14.80 -5.25 7.98
CA LYS A 160 14.63 -4.47 9.22
C LYS A 160 13.56 -5.03 10.15
N LEU A 161 12.53 -5.65 9.59
CA LEU A 161 11.49 -6.32 10.35
C LEU A 161 11.80 -7.81 10.60
N GLY A 162 12.89 -8.34 10.05
CA GLY A 162 13.28 -9.74 10.22
C GLY A 162 12.29 -10.71 9.59
N LEU A 163 11.69 -10.35 8.46
CA LEU A 163 10.65 -11.14 7.82
C LEU A 163 11.23 -12.31 7.02
N ASN A 164 10.48 -13.41 6.95
CA ASN A 164 10.72 -14.43 5.94
C ASN A 164 10.41 -13.84 4.54
N LYS A 165 11.19 -14.21 3.52
CA LYS A 165 10.98 -13.83 2.11
C LYS A 165 9.54 -14.03 1.63
N GLU A 166 8.88 -15.06 2.11
CA GLU A 166 7.49 -15.36 1.75
C GLU A 166 6.50 -14.27 2.20
N ARG A 167 6.82 -13.50 3.25
CA ARG A 167 5.91 -12.45 3.78
C ARG A 167 5.67 -11.30 2.82
N LEU A 168 6.58 -11.06 1.87
CA LEU A 168 6.43 -10.04 0.84
C LEU A 168 6.24 -10.64 -0.56
N ARG A 169 5.91 -11.94 -0.67
CA ARG A 169 5.76 -12.62 -1.97
C ARG A 169 4.74 -11.95 -2.88
N ALA A 170 3.57 -11.58 -2.35
CA ALA A 170 2.52 -10.92 -3.12
C ALA A 170 2.95 -9.52 -3.58
N SER A 171 3.63 -8.77 -2.70
CA SER A 171 4.17 -7.44 -3.04
C SER A 171 5.21 -7.54 -4.17
N ARG A 172 6.07 -8.56 -4.12
CA ARG A 172 7.07 -8.85 -5.18
C ARG A 172 6.44 -9.34 -6.47
N HIS A 173 5.40 -10.17 -6.40
CA HIS A 173 4.65 -10.65 -7.56
C HIS A 173 4.01 -9.48 -8.30
N VAL A 174 3.28 -8.63 -7.58
CA VAL A 174 2.64 -7.44 -8.17
C VAL A 174 3.65 -6.50 -8.81
N LEU A 175 4.79 -6.26 -8.15
CA LEU A 175 5.86 -5.45 -8.72
C LEU A 175 6.44 -6.08 -10.00
N THR A 176 6.59 -7.40 -10.05
CA THR A 176 7.12 -8.11 -11.24
C THR A 176 6.16 -8.04 -12.42
N GLU A 177 4.87 -8.31 -12.18
CA GLU A 177 3.88 -8.43 -13.27
C GLU A 177 3.31 -7.09 -13.74
N TYR A 178 3.23 -6.11 -12.84
CA TYR A 178 2.55 -4.83 -13.11
C TYR A 178 3.44 -3.61 -12.92
N GLY A 179 4.66 -3.78 -12.41
CA GLY A 179 5.56 -2.68 -12.09
C GLY A 179 5.02 -1.79 -10.98
N ASN A 180 5.35 -0.49 -11.07
CA ASN A 180 4.94 0.54 -10.14
C ASN A 180 3.77 1.35 -10.64
N MET A 181 2.61 1.04 -10.08
CA MET A 181 1.34 1.64 -10.44
C MET A 181 0.98 2.80 -9.52
N TRP A 182 1.85 3.26 -8.63
CA TRP A 182 1.54 4.23 -7.57
C TRP A 182 0.38 3.76 -6.67
N GLY A 183 -0.64 4.60 -6.42
CA GLY A 183 -1.72 4.34 -5.48
C GLY A 183 -2.46 2.99 -5.63
N PRO A 184 -2.86 2.57 -6.85
CA PRO A 184 -3.44 1.26 -7.14
C PRO A 184 -2.65 0.06 -6.60
N SER A 185 -1.34 0.17 -6.42
CA SER A 185 -0.48 -0.97 -6.15
C SER A 185 -0.83 -1.73 -4.87
N VAL A 186 -1.16 -1.02 -3.78
CA VAL A 186 -1.57 -1.69 -2.54
C VAL A 186 -2.89 -2.46 -2.70
N ILE A 187 -3.77 -2.00 -3.60
CA ILE A 187 -5.04 -2.66 -3.90
C ILE A 187 -4.81 -3.92 -4.74
N PHE A 188 -3.90 -3.85 -5.72
CA PHE A 188 -3.47 -5.02 -6.49
C PHE A 188 -2.84 -6.09 -5.59
N ILE A 189 -2.06 -5.70 -4.59
CA ILE A 189 -1.46 -6.66 -3.64
C ILE A 189 -2.55 -7.33 -2.80
N LEU A 190 -3.52 -6.57 -2.27
CA LEU A 190 -4.65 -7.15 -1.54
C LEU A 190 -5.43 -8.16 -2.41
N ASP A 191 -5.66 -7.81 -3.69
CA ASP A 191 -6.35 -8.67 -4.66
C ASP A 191 -5.54 -9.94 -4.99
N GLU A 192 -4.22 -9.81 -5.14
CA GLU A 192 -3.33 -10.94 -5.39
C GLU A 192 -3.29 -11.89 -4.18
N MET A 193 -3.15 -11.36 -2.98
CA MET A 193 -3.09 -12.14 -1.75
C MET A 193 -4.36 -12.98 -1.55
N ARG A 194 -5.55 -12.40 -1.80
CA ARG A 194 -6.79 -13.17 -1.67
C ARG A 194 -6.92 -14.26 -2.73
N LYS A 195 -6.52 -13.99 -3.98
CA LYS A 195 -6.57 -14.96 -5.08
C LYS A 195 -5.65 -16.14 -4.81
N MET A 196 -4.39 -15.87 -4.43
CA MET A 196 -3.45 -16.93 -4.06
C MET A 196 -3.93 -17.75 -2.86
N SER A 197 -4.50 -17.10 -1.85
CA SER A 197 -4.98 -17.81 -0.64
C SER A 197 -6.11 -18.79 -0.95
N VAL A 198 -7.02 -18.43 -1.85
CA VAL A 198 -8.08 -19.33 -2.35
C VAL A 198 -7.48 -20.49 -3.14
N LEU A 199 -6.56 -20.23 -4.06
CA LEU A 199 -5.90 -21.26 -4.87
C LEU A 199 -5.11 -22.26 -4.02
N GLU A 200 -4.47 -21.78 -2.95
CA GLU A 200 -3.68 -22.60 -2.02
C GLU A 200 -4.54 -23.26 -0.91
N GLY A 201 -5.86 -23.03 -0.89
CA GLY A 201 -6.76 -23.60 0.11
C GLY A 201 -6.46 -23.15 1.55
N LYS A 202 -6.08 -21.88 1.75
CA LYS A 202 -5.76 -21.34 3.08
C LYS A 202 -6.99 -21.20 3.97
N ALA A 203 -6.75 -21.25 5.28
CA ALA A 203 -7.82 -21.15 6.29
C ALA A 203 -8.46 -19.76 6.38
N THR A 204 -7.72 -18.71 6.02
CA THR A 204 -8.23 -17.34 5.89
C THR A 204 -8.10 -16.88 4.46
N ILE A 205 -8.85 -15.83 4.12
CA ILE A 205 -8.77 -15.20 2.80
C ILE A 205 -7.40 -14.56 2.53
N VAL A 206 -6.46 -14.56 3.49
CA VAL A 206 -5.11 -14.00 3.35
C VAL A 206 -4.07 -14.87 4.08
N GLU A 207 -3.37 -15.72 3.33
CA GLU A 207 -2.21 -16.50 3.76
C GLU A 207 -2.44 -17.42 4.98
N GLY A 208 -3.69 -17.64 5.40
CA GLY A 208 -4.01 -18.34 6.65
C GLY A 208 -3.73 -17.51 7.91
N LEU A 209 -3.53 -16.20 7.78
CA LEU A 209 -3.24 -15.27 8.86
C LEU A 209 -4.43 -14.35 9.10
N GLU A 210 -4.71 -14.04 10.36
CA GLU A 210 -5.84 -13.18 10.75
C GLU A 210 -5.47 -11.69 10.71
N TRP A 211 -4.29 -11.33 11.18
CA TRP A 211 -3.86 -9.93 11.30
C TRP A 211 -2.87 -9.57 10.19
N GLY A 212 -2.88 -8.32 9.78
CA GLY A 212 -1.92 -7.82 8.81
C GLY A 212 -1.70 -6.32 8.91
N VAL A 213 -0.67 -5.88 8.20
CA VAL A 213 -0.32 -4.47 8.10
C VAL A 213 -0.19 -4.08 6.64
N LEU A 214 -0.76 -2.92 6.30
CA LEU A 214 -0.59 -2.28 5.01
C LEU A 214 0.19 -0.99 5.18
N PHE A 215 1.24 -0.84 4.38
CA PHE A 215 2.04 0.37 4.29
C PHE A 215 1.84 1.04 2.94
N GLY A 216 1.43 2.31 2.99
CA GLY A 216 1.55 3.24 1.87
C GLY A 216 2.72 4.17 2.11
N PHE A 217 3.44 4.51 1.05
CA PHE A 217 4.57 5.44 1.12
C PHE A 217 4.46 6.45 -0.03
N GLY A 218 4.79 7.72 0.21
CA GLY A 218 4.77 8.75 -0.83
C GLY A 218 5.55 10.01 -0.45
N PRO A 219 5.45 11.08 -1.26
CA PRO A 219 6.15 12.34 -1.01
C PRO A 219 5.99 12.85 0.43
N GLY A 220 7.10 13.34 1.01
CA GLY A 220 7.12 13.84 2.40
C GLY A 220 8.45 13.61 3.12
N LEU A 221 9.00 12.39 3.20
CA LEU A 221 8.46 11.05 2.95
C LEU A 221 7.35 10.71 3.94
N THR A 222 6.14 10.54 3.43
CA THR A 222 4.96 10.21 4.24
C THR A 222 4.73 8.71 4.25
N VAL A 223 4.37 8.16 5.42
CA VAL A 223 4.02 6.75 5.62
C VAL A 223 2.61 6.66 6.17
N GLU A 224 1.74 5.92 5.48
CA GLU A 224 0.44 5.49 5.99
C GLU A 224 0.55 4.05 6.47
N THR A 225 0.15 3.78 7.71
CA THR A 225 0.16 2.43 8.30
C THR A 225 -1.28 2.05 8.67
N LEU A 226 -1.78 0.98 8.06
CA LEU A 226 -3.12 0.47 8.31
C LEU A 226 -3.03 -0.92 8.92
N VAL A 227 -3.76 -1.15 10.00
CA VAL A 227 -3.98 -2.48 10.58
C VAL A 227 -5.17 -3.11 9.90
N LEU A 228 -4.95 -4.28 9.33
CA LEU A 228 -5.96 -5.06 8.64
C LEU A 228 -6.26 -6.34 9.41
N ARG A 229 -7.51 -6.79 9.30
CA ARG A 229 -7.92 -8.12 9.72
C ARG A 229 -8.53 -8.86 8.53
N SER A 230 -8.18 -10.13 8.38
CA SER A 230 -8.74 -11.03 7.38
C SER A 230 -9.81 -11.92 8.00
N PHE A 231 -10.64 -12.54 7.17
CA PHE A 231 -11.69 -13.47 7.61
C PHE A 231 -11.38 -14.91 7.22
N ALA A 232 -12.00 -15.87 7.89
CA ALA A 232 -11.91 -17.27 7.50
C ALA A 232 -12.59 -17.49 6.13
N THR A 233 -12.02 -18.35 5.30
CA THR A 233 -12.58 -18.66 3.97
C THR A 233 -14.01 -19.21 4.05
N ASN A 234 -14.33 -19.93 5.13
CA ASN A 234 -15.66 -20.50 5.41
C ASN A 234 -16.59 -19.59 6.23
N SER A 235 -16.15 -18.37 6.60
CA SER A 235 -16.99 -17.41 7.33
C SER A 235 -17.75 -16.44 6.40
N THR A 236 -17.81 -16.79 5.11
CA THR A 236 -18.65 -16.10 4.13
C THR A 236 -20.04 -16.75 4.18
N PRO A 237 -21.12 -15.98 4.44
CA PRO A 237 -22.47 -16.53 4.50
C PRO A 237 -22.92 -17.13 3.17
#